data_AF-A0A5N6E7H6-F1
#
_entry.id   AF-A0A5N6E7H6-F1
#
_cell.length_a   1.000
_cell.length_b   1.000
_cell.length_c   1.000
_cell.angle_alpha   90.00
_cell.angle_beta   90.00
_cell.angle_gamma   90.00
#
_symmetry.space_group_name_H-M   'P 1'
#
loop_
_entity.id
_entity.type
_entity.pdbx_description
1 polymer ?
#
loop_
_entity_poly.entity_id
_entity_poly.type
_entity_poly.pdbx_seq_one_letter_code
_entity_poly.pdbx_strand_id
1 'polypeptide(L)'
;MGAKATRSISTLEALLLLVEWHPESFYHQVGERERNQAEKDKDIIGPEKRANTALEHSQMDISEFSLKFDHTSWALLGCARTLELELGVQFQSHEGSPPCALDDPSAPPDCLSSALIEQRERYIQLSSLIRIFEHQLSIRLGFAPRVTPFKELDRLGVLKYNLNQSKNLVAAWVQISQVETLIAEHSLTQKQHPTTYNAENTMTDSDVRFITHVELALFEWLNKYTELSSLFDSILVSAVLLEYHYVQSYAYSVVLQAEFERWVANGTCSIEPCLGQVYLDQPCQKYADALATSACIFFQIVCHYGEIGALKYAPVRLLARIASMITIFIKVLALPLLTVDVENCLLLLRNAGKVLRSNAADRLHVFAQYNDFLDAHVGEFQRRFMRVPSEL
;
A
#
# COMPACT_ATOMS: atom_id res chain seq x y z
N MET A 1 8.85 -40.24 7.27
CA MET A 1 9.06 -39.30 8.41
C MET A 1 9.05 -37.82 8.02
N GLY A 2 8.68 -37.40 6.78
CA GLY A 2 8.85 -36.01 6.33
C GLY A 2 7.64 -35.06 6.44
N ALA A 3 6.40 -35.55 6.53
CA ALA A 3 5.21 -34.68 6.38
C ALA A 3 4.71 -33.98 7.67
N LYS A 4 5.19 -34.40 8.86
CA LYS A 4 4.83 -33.74 10.13
C LYS A 4 5.74 -32.57 10.48
N ALA A 5 6.95 -32.48 9.89
CA ALA A 5 7.93 -31.45 10.20
C ALA A 5 7.63 -30.10 9.54
N THR A 6 6.89 -30.09 8.42
CA THR A 6 6.55 -28.88 7.65
C THR A 6 5.25 -28.22 8.10
N ARG A 7 4.51 -28.84 9.03
CA ARG A 7 3.24 -28.33 9.57
C ARG A 7 3.46 -27.63 10.90
N SER A 8 4.17 -26.50 10.87
CA SER A 8 4.52 -25.72 12.06
C SER A 8 4.19 -24.25 11.87
N ILE A 9 3.97 -23.54 12.98
CA ILE A 9 3.82 -22.08 13.01
C ILE A 9 5.04 -21.40 12.36
N SER A 10 6.24 -21.93 12.58
CA SER A 10 7.47 -21.41 11.98
C SER A 10 7.49 -21.51 10.45
N THR A 11 6.85 -22.53 9.88
CA THR A 11 6.69 -22.64 8.42
C THR A 11 5.76 -21.55 7.91
N LEU A 12 4.71 -21.21 8.66
CA LEU A 12 3.80 -20.11 8.34
C LEU A 12 4.53 -18.75 8.40
N GLU A 13 5.33 -18.52 9.44
CA GLU A 13 6.20 -17.33 9.57
C GLU A 13 7.16 -17.20 8.38
N ALA A 14 7.82 -18.30 8.01
CA ALA A 14 8.74 -18.31 6.87
C ALA A 14 8.02 -18.03 5.53
N LEU A 15 6.82 -18.58 5.32
CA LEU A 15 6.03 -18.29 4.13
C LEU A 15 5.65 -16.81 4.04
N LEU A 16 5.22 -16.18 5.15
CA LEU A 16 4.92 -14.76 5.19
C LEU A 16 6.16 -13.90 4.89
N LEU A 17 7.34 -14.29 5.37
CA LEU A 17 8.58 -13.62 4.98
C LEU A 17 8.85 -13.73 3.48
N LEU A 18 8.67 -14.91 2.88
CA LEU A 18 8.89 -15.10 1.43
C LEU A 18 7.88 -14.35 0.55
N VAL A 19 6.68 -14.08 1.05
CA VAL A 19 5.65 -13.28 0.37
C VAL A 19 6.09 -11.82 0.22
N GLU A 20 6.87 -11.30 1.18
CA GLU A 20 7.28 -9.88 1.21
C GLU A 20 8.75 -9.63 0.84
N TRP A 21 9.63 -10.63 1.03
CA TRP A 21 11.06 -10.57 0.73
C TRP A 21 11.42 -11.62 -0.31
N HIS A 22 11.37 -11.21 -1.58
CA HIS A 22 11.70 -12.10 -2.69
C HIS A 22 13.21 -12.34 -2.78
N PRO A 23 13.67 -13.60 -2.90
CA PRO A 23 15.08 -13.87 -3.08
C PRO A 23 15.57 -13.38 -4.45
N GLU A 24 16.81 -12.89 -4.49
CA GLU A 24 17.45 -12.32 -5.68
C GLU A 24 17.44 -13.26 -6.91
N SER A 25 17.40 -14.57 -6.68
CA SER A 25 17.34 -15.57 -7.76
C SER A 25 16.08 -15.45 -8.64
N PHE A 26 14.96 -14.93 -8.10
CA PHE A 26 13.77 -14.67 -8.91
C PHE A 26 14.01 -13.55 -9.92
N TYR A 27 14.76 -12.52 -9.56
CA TYR A 27 15.08 -11.41 -10.46
C TYR A 27 15.98 -11.86 -11.62
N HIS A 28 16.88 -12.82 -11.37
CA HIS A 28 17.79 -13.35 -12.38
C HIS A 28 17.06 -14.18 -13.45
N GLN A 29 16.16 -15.08 -13.03
CA GLN A 29 15.42 -15.94 -13.96
C GLN A 29 14.51 -15.17 -14.92
N VAL A 30 13.89 -14.08 -14.44
CA VAL A 30 13.04 -13.24 -15.28
C VAL A 30 13.89 -12.40 -16.22
N GLY A 31 14.99 -11.81 -15.74
CA GLY A 31 15.91 -11.02 -16.57
C GLY A 31 16.63 -11.82 -17.66
N GLU A 32 16.93 -13.10 -17.45
CA GLU A 32 17.49 -13.98 -18.49
C GLU A 32 16.46 -14.32 -19.58
N ARG A 33 15.22 -14.63 -19.18
CA ARG A 33 14.16 -14.99 -20.13
C ARG A 33 13.78 -13.83 -21.05
N GLU A 34 13.75 -12.62 -20.51
CA GLU A 34 13.47 -11.40 -21.27
C GLU A 34 14.66 -10.98 -22.14
N ARG A 35 15.91 -11.13 -21.67
CA ARG A 35 17.09 -10.98 -22.55
C ARG A 35 17.01 -11.91 -23.76
N ASN A 36 16.63 -13.16 -23.54
CA ASN A 36 16.46 -14.15 -24.61
C ASN A 36 15.28 -13.82 -25.54
N GLN A 37 14.27 -13.08 -25.06
CA GLN A 37 13.13 -12.63 -25.86
C GLN A 37 13.47 -11.35 -26.65
N ALA A 38 14.12 -10.38 -26.02
CA ALA A 38 14.61 -9.17 -26.65
C ALA A 38 15.69 -9.44 -27.71
N GLU A 39 16.51 -10.48 -27.54
CA GLU A 39 17.43 -10.95 -28.60
C GLU A 39 16.70 -11.48 -29.83
N LYS A 40 15.51 -12.10 -29.67
CA LYS A 40 14.68 -12.52 -30.80
C LYS A 40 13.99 -11.35 -31.49
N ASP A 41 13.60 -10.32 -30.74
CA ASP A 41 12.90 -9.15 -31.30
C ASP A 41 13.87 -8.13 -31.95
N LYS A 42 15.16 -8.16 -31.58
CA LYS A 42 16.23 -7.34 -32.19
C LYS A 42 16.46 -7.63 -33.67
N ASP A 43 16.09 -8.81 -34.14
CA ASP A 43 16.21 -9.19 -35.56
C ASP A 43 15.14 -8.55 -36.46
N ILE A 44 14.16 -7.82 -35.89
CA ILE A 44 12.95 -7.39 -36.61
C ILE A 44 12.78 -5.85 -36.71
N ILE A 45 13.41 -5.03 -35.85
CA ILE A 45 13.07 -3.58 -35.73
C ILE A 45 14.29 -2.63 -35.86
N GLY A 46 14.16 -1.60 -36.71
CA GLY A 46 15.18 -0.57 -37.02
C GLY A 46 15.42 0.51 -35.96
N PRO A 47 16.46 1.36 -36.12
CA PRO A 47 17.11 2.12 -35.03
C PRO A 47 16.33 3.33 -34.48
N GLU A 48 15.45 3.98 -35.26
CA GLU A 48 14.66 5.12 -34.75
C GLU A 48 13.44 4.69 -33.92
N LYS A 49 12.84 3.52 -34.24
CA LYS A 49 11.81 2.92 -33.40
C LYS A 49 12.36 2.44 -32.06
N ARG A 50 13.66 2.13 -31.97
CA ARG A 50 14.33 1.67 -30.73
C ARG A 50 14.30 2.68 -29.58
N ALA A 51 14.35 3.98 -29.84
CA ALA A 51 14.39 4.97 -28.75
C ALA A 51 13.01 5.12 -28.09
N ASN A 52 11.95 5.10 -28.88
CA ASN A 52 10.57 5.17 -28.40
C ASN A 52 10.13 3.82 -27.81
N THR A 53 10.50 2.69 -28.42
CA THR A 53 10.22 1.37 -27.85
C THR A 53 11.09 1.06 -26.64
N ALA A 54 12.29 1.62 -26.46
CA ALA A 54 13.08 1.41 -25.25
C ALA A 54 12.46 2.09 -24.01
N LEU A 55 11.85 3.28 -24.18
CA LEU A 55 11.13 3.95 -23.10
C LEU A 55 9.82 3.23 -22.77
N GLU A 56 9.06 2.83 -23.80
CA GLU A 56 7.83 2.03 -23.65
C GLU A 56 8.09 0.62 -23.09
N HIS A 57 9.16 -0.06 -23.52
CA HIS A 57 9.58 -1.35 -22.97
C HIS A 57 10.02 -1.20 -21.51
N SER A 58 10.77 -0.15 -21.14
CA SER A 58 11.15 0.01 -19.72
C SER A 58 9.95 0.20 -18.79
N GLN A 59 8.87 0.86 -19.24
CA GLN A 59 7.62 1.02 -18.47
C GLN A 59 6.79 -0.27 -18.45
N MET A 60 6.70 -0.97 -19.59
CA MET A 60 5.97 -2.22 -19.72
C MET A 60 6.63 -3.34 -18.91
N ASP A 61 7.96 -3.41 -18.94
CA ASP A 61 8.77 -4.39 -18.20
C ASP A 61 8.53 -4.25 -16.69
N ILE A 62 8.60 -3.06 -16.10
CA ILE A 62 8.41 -2.85 -14.64
C ILE A 62 7.04 -3.38 -14.16
N SER A 63 5.98 -3.08 -14.93
CA SER A 63 4.64 -3.54 -14.58
C SER A 63 4.50 -5.06 -14.70
N GLU A 64 5.14 -5.67 -15.71
CA GLU A 64 5.12 -7.11 -15.92
C GLU A 64 5.95 -7.86 -14.86
N PHE A 65 7.10 -7.32 -14.47
CA PHE A 65 7.91 -7.81 -13.36
C PHE A 65 7.12 -7.78 -12.05
N SER A 66 6.56 -6.62 -11.69
CA SER A 66 5.75 -6.47 -10.48
C SER A 66 4.59 -7.46 -10.46
N LEU A 67 3.89 -7.62 -11.59
CA LEU A 67 2.77 -8.55 -11.71
C LEU A 67 3.21 -10.01 -11.54
N LYS A 68 4.35 -10.41 -12.12
CA LYS A 68 4.93 -11.75 -11.93
C LYS A 68 5.25 -12.02 -10.46
N PHE A 69 5.88 -11.06 -9.77
CA PHE A 69 6.14 -11.17 -8.33
C PHE A 69 4.84 -11.31 -7.54
N ASP A 70 3.85 -10.48 -7.84
CA ASP A 70 2.55 -10.51 -7.18
C ASP A 70 1.84 -11.86 -7.35
N HIS A 71 1.93 -12.48 -8.52
CA HIS A 71 1.41 -13.83 -8.75
C HIS A 71 2.13 -14.88 -7.90
N THR A 72 3.45 -14.79 -7.75
CA THR A 72 4.20 -15.71 -6.88
C THR A 72 3.87 -15.51 -5.41
N SER A 73 3.78 -14.26 -4.95
CA SER A 73 3.30 -13.91 -3.61
C SER A 73 1.90 -14.45 -3.36
N TRP A 74 1.01 -14.35 -4.36
CA TRP A 74 -0.37 -14.84 -4.25
C TRP A 74 -0.43 -16.34 -4.10
N ALA A 75 0.38 -17.07 -4.87
CA ALA A 75 0.50 -18.53 -4.75
C ALA A 75 1.04 -18.94 -3.37
N LEU A 76 2.11 -18.30 -2.89
CA LEU A 76 2.69 -18.55 -1.57
C LEU A 76 1.69 -18.24 -0.44
N LEU A 77 0.92 -17.17 -0.59
CA LEU A 77 -0.11 -16.80 0.37
C LEU A 77 -1.27 -17.81 0.38
N GLY A 78 -1.64 -18.38 -0.76
CA GLY A 78 -2.58 -19.49 -0.83
C GLY A 78 -2.08 -20.73 -0.08
N CYS A 79 -0.78 -21.04 -0.19
CA CYS A 79 -0.14 -22.09 0.61
C CYS A 79 -0.18 -21.76 2.11
N ALA A 80 0.12 -20.53 2.49
CA ALA A 80 0.06 -20.07 3.88
C ALA A 80 -1.36 -20.17 4.45
N ARG A 81 -2.38 -19.75 3.69
CA ARG A 81 -3.80 -19.87 4.06
C ARG A 81 -4.24 -21.32 4.26
N THR A 82 -3.79 -22.21 3.38
CA THR A 82 -4.08 -23.65 3.51
C THR A 82 -3.45 -24.22 4.78
N LEU A 83 -2.18 -23.88 5.05
CA LEU A 83 -1.48 -24.31 6.25
C LEU A 83 -2.10 -23.72 7.54
N GLU A 84 -2.52 -22.45 7.50
CA GLU A 84 -3.24 -21.81 8.59
C GLU A 84 -4.51 -22.60 8.94
N LEU A 85 -5.32 -22.98 7.96
CA LEU A 85 -6.53 -23.78 8.18
C LEU A 85 -6.22 -25.18 8.75
N GLU A 86 -5.17 -25.84 8.27
CA GLU A 86 -4.72 -27.13 8.83
C GLU A 86 -4.28 -27.00 10.30
N LEU A 87 -3.62 -25.89 10.66
CA LEU A 87 -3.18 -25.59 12.03
C LEU A 87 -4.35 -25.12 12.91
N GLY A 88 -5.31 -24.39 12.35
CA GLY A 88 -6.45 -23.81 13.07
C GLY A 88 -7.32 -24.84 13.78
N VAL A 89 -7.43 -26.05 13.22
CA VAL A 89 -8.11 -27.19 13.88
C VAL A 89 -7.51 -27.48 15.27
N GLN A 90 -6.21 -27.27 15.44
CA GLN A 90 -5.49 -27.55 16.70
C GLN A 90 -5.63 -26.41 17.72
N PHE A 91 -5.79 -25.16 17.25
CA PHE A 91 -5.87 -23.97 18.10
C PHE A 91 -7.31 -23.53 18.41
N GLN A 92 -8.31 -24.02 17.67
CA GLN A 92 -9.75 -23.78 17.93
C GLN A 92 -10.32 -24.67 19.04
N SER A 93 -9.70 -25.82 19.35
CA SER A 93 -10.27 -26.81 20.29
C SER A 93 -10.28 -26.38 21.77
N HIS A 94 -9.68 -25.25 22.13
CA HIS A 94 -9.43 -24.84 23.53
C HIS A 94 -10.05 -23.49 23.94
N GLU A 95 -11.15 -23.07 23.30
CA GLU A 95 -11.87 -21.84 23.68
C GLU A 95 -12.53 -21.88 25.07
N GLY A 96 -12.53 -23.02 25.77
CA GLY A 96 -13.17 -23.19 27.08
C GLY A 96 -12.27 -23.16 28.32
N SER A 97 -10.93 -23.13 28.18
CA SER A 97 -10.03 -23.28 29.34
C SER A 97 -9.51 -21.92 29.83
N PRO A 98 -9.72 -21.54 31.11
CA PRO A 98 -9.24 -20.27 31.64
C PRO A 98 -7.69 -20.22 31.67
N PRO A 99 -7.07 -19.05 31.45
CA PRO A 99 -5.64 -18.86 31.64
C PRO A 99 -5.29 -19.04 33.12
N CYS A 100 -4.34 -19.92 33.40
CA CYS A 100 -3.91 -20.25 34.75
C CYS A 100 -3.25 -19.03 35.38
N ALA A 101 -3.75 -18.61 36.54
CA ALA A 101 -3.03 -17.67 37.39
C ALA A 101 -1.72 -18.35 37.82
N LEU A 102 -0.60 -17.63 37.68
CA LEU A 102 0.76 -18.14 37.76
C LEU A 102 1.17 -18.76 39.11
N ASP A 103 0.31 -18.73 40.14
CA ASP A 103 0.69 -19.02 41.52
C ASP A 103 -0.25 -19.98 42.28
N ASP A 104 -1.02 -20.86 41.61
CA ASP A 104 -1.92 -21.79 42.31
C ASP A 104 -1.54 -23.28 42.11
N PRO A 105 -0.98 -23.97 43.13
CA PRO A 105 -0.64 -25.39 43.05
C PRO A 105 -1.86 -26.33 43.02
N SER A 106 -3.08 -25.78 42.99
CA SER A 106 -4.34 -26.53 42.89
C SER A 106 -5.02 -26.50 41.51
N ALA A 107 -4.37 -25.90 40.50
CA ALA A 107 -4.97 -25.73 39.18
C ALA A 107 -5.30 -27.07 38.48
N PRO A 108 -6.49 -27.19 37.85
CA PRO A 108 -6.95 -28.44 37.21
C PRO A 108 -6.05 -28.87 36.04
N PRO A 109 -6.07 -30.16 35.63
CA PRO A 109 -5.22 -30.70 34.56
C PRO A 109 -5.43 -30.07 33.18
N ASP A 110 -6.48 -29.27 32.98
CA ASP A 110 -6.79 -28.54 31.74
C ASP A 110 -6.12 -27.15 31.65
N CYS A 111 -5.15 -26.89 32.53
CA CYS A 111 -4.40 -25.64 32.54
C CYS A 111 -3.37 -25.57 31.40
N LEU A 112 -3.53 -24.61 30.48
CA LEU A 112 -2.59 -24.40 29.38
C LEU A 112 -1.24 -23.91 29.91
N SER A 113 -0.16 -24.62 29.59
CA SER A 113 1.20 -24.14 29.85
C SER A 113 1.45 -22.77 29.18
N SER A 114 2.28 -21.92 29.78
CA SER A 114 2.64 -20.60 29.22
C SER A 114 3.11 -20.68 27.76
N ALA A 115 3.84 -21.73 27.40
CA ALA A 115 4.30 -21.98 26.03
C ALA A 115 3.16 -22.21 25.03
N LEU A 116 2.07 -22.87 25.44
CA LEU A 116 0.90 -23.08 24.57
C LEU A 116 0.11 -21.79 24.36
N ILE A 117 0.03 -20.93 25.39
CA ILE A 117 -0.58 -19.61 25.29
C ILE A 117 0.19 -18.76 24.28
N GLU A 118 1.53 -18.71 24.38
CA GLU A 118 2.36 -17.99 23.42
C GLU A 118 2.20 -18.51 21.98
N GLN A 119 2.14 -19.83 21.78
CA GLN A 119 1.93 -20.40 20.45
C GLN A 119 0.57 -20.04 19.87
N ARG A 120 -0.49 -20.08 20.69
CA ARG A 120 -1.83 -19.64 20.27
C ARG A 120 -1.84 -18.16 19.89
N GLU A 121 -1.17 -17.32 20.66
CA GLU A 121 -1.09 -15.89 20.37
C GLU A 121 -0.32 -15.59 19.07
N ARG A 122 0.80 -16.28 18.82
CA ARG A 122 1.52 -16.18 17.55
C ARG A 122 0.65 -16.61 16.38
N TYR A 123 -0.07 -17.72 16.54
CA TYR A 123 -1.02 -18.20 15.52
C TYR A 123 -2.08 -17.14 15.19
N ILE A 124 -2.71 -16.52 16.20
CA ILE A 124 -3.71 -15.46 16.00
C ILE A 124 -3.11 -14.25 15.27
N GLN A 125 -1.90 -13.83 15.63
CA GLN A 125 -1.22 -12.72 14.95
C GLN A 125 -0.94 -13.04 13.48
N LEU A 126 -0.42 -14.24 13.19
CA LEU A 126 -0.14 -14.68 11.83
C LEU A 126 -1.43 -14.81 11.01
N SER A 127 -2.49 -15.33 11.61
CA SER A 127 -3.83 -15.41 11.03
C SER A 127 -4.40 -14.03 10.66
N SER A 128 -4.05 -12.99 11.45
CA SER A 128 -4.41 -11.60 11.15
C SER A 128 -3.56 -11.04 10.01
N LEU A 129 -2.24 -11.29 10.02
CA LEU A 129 -1.31 -10.84 8.98
C LEU A 129 -1.61 -11.47 7.61
N ILE A 130 -1.95 -12.76 7.57
CA ILE A 130 -2.36 -13.45 6.32
C ILE A 130 -3.55 -12.72 5.68
N ARG A 131 -4.56 -12.36 6.47
CA ARG A 131 -5.73 -11.61 5.98
C ARG A 131 -5.36 -10.22 5.48
N ILE A 132 -4.48 -9.50 6.17
CA ILE A 132 -3.96 -8.21 5.72
C ILE A 132 -3.25 -8.37 4.36
N PHE A 133 -2.37 -9.37 4.24
CA PHE A 133 -1.58 -9.57 3.03
C PHE A 133 -2.48 -10.00 1.86
N GLU A 134 -3.49 -10.83 2.15
CA GLU A 134 -4.47 -11.26 1.15
C GLU A 134 -5.26 -10.07 0.64
N HIS A 135 -5.73 -9.23 1.56
CA HIS A 135 -6.42 -8.00 1.22
C HIS A 135 -5.55 -7.09 0.33
N GLN A 136 -4.35 -6.73 0.77
CA GLN A 136 -3.48 -5.79 0.07
C GLN A 136 -3.00 -6.32 -1.29
N LEU A 137 -2.72 -7.61 -1.38
CA LEU A 137 -2.32 -8.25 -2.63
C LEU A 137 -3.50 -8.41 -3.60
N SER A 138 -4.70 -8.68 -3.09
CA SER A 138 -5.92 -8.74 -3.91
C SER A 138 -6.24 -7.39 -4.55
N ILE A 139 -6.13 -6.29 -3.79
CA ILE A 139 -6.30 -4.93 -4.31
C ILE A 139 -5.28 -4.67 -5.42
N ARG A 140 -4.01 -5.01 -5.18
CA ARG A 140 -2.92 -4.77 -6.14
C ARG A 140 -3.10 -5.54 -7.45
N LEU A 141 -3.56 -6.78 -7.37
CA LEU A 141 -3.88 -7.63 -8.53
C LEU A 141 -5.21 -7.26 -9.21
N GLY A 142 -5.99 -6.33 -8.65
CA GLY A 142 -7.31 -5.95 -9.17
C GLY A 142 -8.39 -7.00 -8.91
N PHE A 143 -8.17 -7.93 -7.98
CA PHE A 143 -9.20 -8.86 -7.53
C PHE A 143 -10.16 -8.16 -6.59
N ALA A 144 -11.45 -8.17 -6.92
CA ALA A 144 -12.48 -7.71 -6.01
C ALA A 144 -12.54 -8.66 -4.79
N PRO A 145 -12.39 -8.18 -3.55
CA PRO A 145 -12.49 -9.03 -2.37
C PRO A 145 -13.92 -9.59 -2.29
N ARG A 146 -14.08 -10.90 -2.48
CA ARG A 146 -15.40 -11.58 -2.48
C ARG A 146 -15.96 -11.81 -1.07
N VAL A 147 -15.13 -11.63 -0.04
CA VAL A 147 -15.44 -11.83 1.38
C VAL A 147 -14.68 -10.75 2.15
N THR A 148 -15.31 -10.08 3.12
CA THR A 148 -14.60 -9.19 4.04
C THR A 148 -13.63 -10.05 4.87
N PRO A 149 -12.31 -10.00 4.60
CA PRO A 149 -11.38 -10.98 5.15
C PRO A 149 -11.33 -10.94 6.68
N PHE A 150 -11.77 -9.81 7.27
CA PHE A 150 -11.74 -9.54 8.69
C PHE A 150 -12.98 -10.00 9.48
N LYS A 151 -14.08 -10.41 8.83
CA LYS A 151 -15.32 -10.83 9.54
C LYS A 151 -15.14 -12.11 10.38
N GLU A 152 -14.18 -12.95 10.01
CA GLU A 152 -13.80 -14.14 10.79
C GLU A 152 -12.90 -13.83 11.98
N LEU A 153 -12.27 -12.65 12.00
CA LEU A 153 -11.32 -12.28 13.05
C LEU A 153 -12.04 -11.97 14.39
N ASP A 154 -13.27 -11.47 14.30
CA ASP A 154 -14.17 -11.31 15.45
C ASP A 154 -14.49 -12.65 16.13
N ARG A 155 -14.46 -13.77 15.38
CA ARG A 155 -14.68 -15.12 15.94
C ARG A 155 -13.46 -15.66 16.68
N LEU A 156 -12.26 -15.18 16.38
CA LEU A 156 -11.01 -15.64 17.01
C LEU A 156 -10.74 -14.97 18.37
N GLY A 157 -11.70 -14.19 18.89
CA GLY A 157 -11.58 -13.57 20.22
C GLY A 157 -10.43 -12.59 20.34
N VAL A 158 -10.05 -11.93 19.23
CA VAL A 158 -9.05 -10.86 19.26
C VAL A 158 -9.66 -9.69 20.00
N LEU A 159 -9.22 -9.48 21.23
CA LEU A 159 -9.40 -8.31 22.11
C LEU A 159 -10.14 -8.68 23.40
N LYS A 160 -9.37 -8.93 24.46
CA LYS A 160 -9.68 -8.41 25.81
C LYS A 160 -8.63 -8.69 26.91
N TYR A 161 -7.34 -8.85 26.62
CA TYR A 161 -6.34 -8.91 27.71
C TYR A 161 -5.01 -8.25 27.33
N ASN A 162 -4.38 -7.61 28.33
CA ASN A 162 -3.14 -6.84 28.30
C ASN A 162 -2.22 -7.20 27.11
N LEU A 163 -2.26 -6.35 26.09
CA LEU A 163 -1.62 -6.62 24.81
C LEU A 163 -0.16 -6.16 24.84
N ASN A 164 0.77 -7.08 24.53
CA ASN A 164 2.14 -6.73 24.20
C ASN A 164 2.17 -5.75 23.02
N GLN A 165 3.21 -4.92 22.92
CA GLN A 165 3.37 -3.89 21.88
C GLN A 165 3.15 -4.42 20.45
N SER A 166 3.63 -5.63 20.14
CA SER A 166 3.43 -6.27 18.83
C SER A 166 1.97 -6.56 18.50
N LYS A 167 1.16 -6.98 19.48
CA LYS A 167 -0.27 -7.25 19.28
C LYS A 167 -1.04 -5.96 18.99
N ASN A 168 -0.70 -4.88 19.70
CA ASN A 168 -1.31 -3.56 19.46
C ASN A 168 -1.02 -3.07 18.05
N LEU A 169 0.20 -3.27 17.54
CA LEU A 169 0.58 -2.92 16.17
C LEU A 169 -0.21 -3.72 15.13
N VAL A 170 -0.31 -5.05 15.27
CA VAL A 170 -1.09 -5.89 14.36
C VAL A 170 -2.57 -5.48 14.39
N ALA A 171 -3.14 -5.24 15.58
CA ALA A 171 -4.53 -4.78 15.71
C ALA A 171 -4.76 -3.40 15.09
N ALA A 172 -3.79 -2.49 15.22
CA ALA A 172 -3.83 -1.18 14.59
C ALA A 172 -3.82 -1.29 13.06
N TRP A 173 -2.96 -2.16 12.52
CA TRP A 173 -2.86 -2.40 11.10
C TRP A 173 -4.08 -3.10 10.51
N VAL A 174 -4.68 -4.06 11.24
CA VAL A 174 -5.96 -4.66 10.85
C VAL A 174 -7.04 -3.58 10.69
N GLN A 175 -7.16 -2.65 11.64
CA GLN A 175 -8.17 -1.58 11.57
C GLN A 175 -7.94 -0.65 10.36
N ILE A 176 -6.70 -0.27 10.06
CA ILE A 176 -6.41 0.51 8.84
C ILE A 176 -6.79 -0.28 7.58
N SER A 177 -6.47 -1.58 7.55
CA SER A 177 -6.79 -2.45 6.40
C SER A 177 -8.30 -2.64 6.20
N GLN A 178 -9.07 -2.60 7.30
CA GLN A 178 -10.54 -2.59 7.23
C GLN A 178 -11.06 -1.29 6.59
N VAL A 179 -10.50 -0.15 6.96
CA VAL A 179 -10.83 1.15 6.32
C VAL A 179 -10.47 1.14 4.84
N GLU A 180 -9.31 0.58 4.48
CA GLU A 180 -8.92 0.40 3.07
C GLU A 180 -9.93 -0.47 2.30
N THR A 181 -10.47 -1.52 2.95
CA THR A 181 -11.50 -2.37 2.34
C THR A 181 -12.76 -1.56 1.99
N LEU A 182 -13.23 -0.71 2.90
CA LEU A 182 -14.38 0.16 2.65
C LEU A 182 -14.15 1.08 1.44
N ILE A 183 -12.93 1.61 1.30
CA ILE A 183 -12.56 2.47 0.18
C ILE A 183 -12.49 1.69 -1.14
N ALA A 184 -11.90 0.49 -1.11
CA ALA A 184 -11.83 -0.38 -2.29
C ALA A 184 -13.23 -0.80 -2.76
N GLU A 185 -14.13 -1.15 -1.84
CA GLU A 185 -15.52 -1.48 -2.14
C GLU A 185 -16.26 -0.30 -2.79
N HIS A 186 -16.10 0.91 -2.25
CA HIS A 186 -16.67 2.13 -2.85
C HIS A 186 -16.10 2.43 -4.24
N SER A 187 -14.80 2.26 -4.46
CA SER A 187 -14.19 2.45 -5.78
C SER A 187 -14.72 1.44 -6.81
N LEU A 188 -14.97 0.20 -6.40
CA LEU A 188 -15.52 -0.83 -7.27
C LEU A 188 -16.98 -0.55 -7.64
N THR A 189 -17.82 -0.13 -6.69
CA THR A 189 -19.21 0.23 -6.98
C THR A 189 -19.29 1.41 -7.94
N GLN A 190 -18.43 2.42 -7.78
CA GLN A 190 -18.32 3.56 -8.69
C GLN A 190 -17.90 3.15 -10.11
N LYS A 191 -16.97 2.19 -10.26
CA LYS A 191 -16.54 1.67 -11.56
C LYS A 191 -17.61 0.81 -12.24
N GLN A 192 -18.39 0.04 -11.48
CA GLN A 192 -19.44 -0.84 -12.01
C GLN A 192 -20.71 -0.09 -12.39
N HIS A 193 -21.04 0.94 -11.62
CA HIS A 193 -22.11 1.87 -11.90
C HIS A 193 -21.51 3.26 -12.12
N PRO A 194 -20.91 3.51 -13.31
CA PRO A 194 -20.54 4.88 -13.65
C PRO A 194 -21.85 5.66 -13.69
N THR A 195 -22.11 6.43 -12.63
CA THR A 195 -23.12 7.47 -12.69
C THR A 195 -22.79 8.27 -13.94
N THR A 196 -23.79 8.54 -14.78
CA THR A 196 -23.63 9.56 -15.82
C THR A 196 -23.28 10.84 -15.08
N TYR A 197 -21.98 11.11 -14.96
CA TYR A 197 -21.46 12.41 -14.58
C TYR A 197 -21.87 13.32 -15.73
N ASN A 198 -23.12 13.78 -15.67
CA ASN A 198 -23.56 14.92 -16.44
C ASN A 198 -22.56 16.04 -16.11
N ALA A 199 -22.11 16.75 -17.13
CA ALA A 199 -21.02 17.74 -17.08
C ALA A 199 -21.19 18.86 -16.01
N GLU A 200 -22.29 18.86 -15.26
CA GLU A 200 -22.69 19.87 -14.28
C GLU A 200 -22.57 19.42 -12.82
N ASN A 201 -22.40 18.12 -12.51
CA ASN A 201 -22.35 17.65 -11.12
C ASN A 201 -20.92 17.36 -10.67
N THR A 202 -20.35 18.33 -9.96
CA THR A 202 -19.28 18.13 -8.98
C THR A 202 -19.71 17.15 -7.88
N MET A 203 -18.72 16.59 -7.16
CA MET A 203 -18.84 15.59 -6.07
C MET A 203 -20.27 15.28 -5.58
N THR A 204 -20.67 14.01 -5.65
CA THR A 204 -22.00 13.61 -5.20
C THR A 204 -22.13 13.70 -3.67
N ASP A 205 -23.34 13.94 -3.17
CA ASP A 205 -23.63 13.88 -1.72
C ASP A 205 -23.22 12.53 -1.10
N SER A 206 -23.30 11.44 -1.87
CA SER A 206 -22.78 10.13 -1.46
C SER A 206 -21.26 10.13 -1.25
N ASP A 207 -20.49 10.79 -2.10
CA ASP A 207 -19.02 10.86 -1.97
C ASP A 207 -18.62 11.65 -0.73
N VAL A 208 -19.34 12.75 -0.42
CA VAL A 208 -19.11 13.56 0.79
C VAL A 208 -19.41 12.76 2.06
N ARG A 209 -20.55 12.05 2.09
CA ARG A 209 -20.92 11.19 3.22
C ARG A 209 -19.94 10.03 3.40
N PHE A 210 -19.49 9.43 2.31
CA PHE A 210 -18.47 8.38 2.32
C PHE A 210 -17.15 8.88 2.91
N ILE A 211 -16.62 10.02 2.44
CA ILE A 211 -15.38 10.59 2.99
C ILE A 211 -15.54 10.94 4.46
N THR A 212 -16.67 11.53 4.86
CA THR A 212 -16.92 11.86 6.27
C THR A 212 -16.85 10.60 7.15
N HIS A 213 -17.37 9.47 6.67
CA HIS A 213 -17.28 8.19 7.38
C HIS A 213 -15.83 7.68 7.48
N VAL A 214 -15.06 7.78 6.39
CA VAL A 214 -13.64 7.39 6.37
C VAL A 214 -12.80 8.30 7.28
N GLU A 215 -13.00 9.62 7.23
CA GLU A 215 -12.31 10.59 8.09
C GLU A 215 -12.60 10.32 9.57
N LEU A 216 -13.85 10.00 9.92
CA LEU A 216 -14.21 9.61 11.28
C LEU A 216 -13.48 8.34 11.73
N ALA A 217 -13.47 7.29 10.90
CA ALA A 217 -12.79 6.04 11.22
C ALA A 217 -11.27 6.23 11.39
N LEU A 218 -10.64 7.05 10.53
CA LEU A 218 -9.22 7.40 10.64
C LEU A 218 -8.94 8.24 11.89
N PHE A 219 -9.81 9.17 12.24
CA PHE A 219 -9.69 9.97 13.46
C PHE A 219 -9.82 9.12 14.74
N GLU A 220 -10.80 8.23 14.78
CA GLU A 220 -10.97 7.27 15.88
C GLU A 220 -9.74 6.37 16.02
N TRP A 221 -9.21 5.88 14.89
CA TRP A 221 -7.98 5.10 14.85
C TRP A 221 -6.80 5.89 15.41
N LEU A 222 -6.60 7.13 14.94
CA LEU A 222 -5.50 7.98 15.36
C LEU A 222 -5.56 8.24 16.87
N ASN A 223 -6.74 8.57 17.41
CA ASN A 223 -6.96 8.78 18.85
C ASN A 223 -6.66 7.53 19.69
N LYS A 224 -7.11 6.37 19.22
CA LYS A 224 -6.88 5.09 19.91
C LYS A 224 -5.40 4.70 19.97
N TYR A 225 -4.64 5.09 18.95
CA TYR A 225 -3.23 4.75 18.81
C TYR A 225 -2.30 5.97 18.97
N THR A 226 -2.80 7.10 19.48
CA THR A 226 -1.98 8.31 19.70
C THR A 226 -0.88 8.06 20.72
N GLU A 227 -1.13 7.17 21.70
CA GLU A 227 -0.10 6.74 22.65
C GLU A 227 1.07 6.01 21.97
N LEU A 228 0.84 5.32 20.84
CA LEU A 228 1.91 4.74 20.00
C LEU A 228 2.71 5.82 19.26
N SER A 229 2.10 6.98 18.95
CA SER A 229 2.73 8.09 18.21
C SER A 229 3.76 8.87 19.02
N SER A 230 3.80 8.70 20.34
CA SER A 230 4.87 9.26 21.19
C SER A 230 6.27 8.71 20.85
N LEU A 231 6.35 7.69 19.99
CA LEU A 231 7.56 7.00 19.58
C LEU A 231 7.71 6.98 18.05
N PHE A 232 7.85 8.15 17.43
CA PHE A 232 8.44 8.28 16.08
C PHE A 232 9.78 7.51 15.96
N ASP A 233 10.42 7.19 17.09
CA ASP A 233 11.65 6.42 17.20
C ASP A 233 11.52 4.94 16.78
N SER A 234 10.30 4.38 16.70
CA SER A 234 10.11 2.97 16.31
C SER A 234 9.74 2.82 14.84
N ILE A 235 10.61 2.15 14.08
CA ILE A 235 10.39 1.75 12.67
C ILE A 235 9.03 1.07 12.48
N LEU A 236 8.59 0.26 13.44
CA LEU A 236 7.33 -0.48 13.37
C LEU A 236 6.11 0.44 13.47
N VAL A 237 6.15 1.46 14.33
CA VAL A 237 5.07 2.45 14.45
C VAL A 237 5.02 3.29 13.18
N SER A 238 6.18 3.72 12.67
CA SER A 238 6.26 4.47 11.42
C SER A 238 5.74 3.69 10.22
N ALA A 239 5.95 2.36 10.17
CA ALA A 239 5.38 1.52 9.12
C ALA A 239 3.83 1.56 9.11
N VAL A 240 3.20 1.52 10.29
CA VAL A 240 1.73 1.61 10.40
C VAL A 240 1.25 3.04 10.09
N LEU A 241 2.00 4.08 10.47
CA LEU A 241 1.69 5.47 10.09
C LEU A 241 1.78 5.71 8.58
N LEU A 242 2.73 5.06 7.90
CA LEU A 242 2.79 5.10 6.43
C LEU A 242 1.52 4.51 5.81
N GLU A 243 1.00 3.40 6.34
CA GLU A 243 -0.27 2.83 5.89
C GLU A 243 -1.45 3.78 6.17
N TYR A 244 -1.47 4.48 7.31
CA TYR A 244 -2.47 5.50 7.62
C TYR A 244 -2.50 6.62 6.57
N HIS A 245 -1.35 7.25 6.31
CA HIS A 245 -1.25 8.35 5.35
C HIS A 245 -1.55 7.91 3.92
N TYR A 246 -1.15 6.68 3.57
CA TYR A 246 -1.51 6.07 2.31
C TYR A 246 -3.03 5.90 2.17
N VAL A 247 -3.70 5.28 3.16
CA VAL A 247 -5.15 5.02 3.12
C VAL A 247 -5.95 6.33 3.09
N GLN A 248 -5.53 7.34 3.85
CA GLN A 248 -6.13 8.66 3.80
C GLN A 248 -6.02 9.29 2.40
N SER A 249 -4.82 9.28 1.82
CA SER A 249 -4.59 9.82 0.48
C SER A 249 -5.34 9.04 -0.59
N TYR A 250 -5.44 7.72 -0.44
CA TYR A 250 -6.18 6.84 -1.33
C TYR A 250 -7.69 7.17 -1.31
N ALA A 251 -8.28 7.37 -0.13
CA ALA A 251 -9.68 7.78 0.01
C ALA A 251 -9.98 9.07 -0.76
N TYR A 252 -9.18 10.12 -0.55
CA TYR A 252 -9.33 11.38 -1.27
C TYR A 252 -9.12 11.21 -2.79
N SER A 253 -8.19 10.36 -3.21
CA SER A 253 -7.95 10.10 -4.64
C SER A 253 -9.14 9.45 -5.35
N VAL A 254 -9.87 8.56 -4.67
CA VAL A 254 -11.08 7.90 -5.21
C VAL A 254 -12.18 8.93 -5.44
N VAL A 255 -12.35 9.85 -4.48
CA VAL A 255 -13.37 10.90 -4.59
C VAL A 255 -13.02 11.96 -5.62
N LEU A 256 -11.74 12.31 -5.76
CA LEU A 256 -11.26 13.25 -6.77
C LEU A 256 -11.15 12.62 -8.17
N GLN A 257 -11.45 11.33 -8.34
CA GLN A 257 -11.30 10.61 -9.61
C GLN A 257 -12.07 11.26 -10.77
N ALA A 258 -13.29 11.73 -10.54
CA ALA A 258 -14.08 12.42 -11.56
C ALA A 258 -13.46 13.76 -11.99
N GLU A 259 -12.81 14.48 -11.06
CA GLU A 259 -12.08 15.71 -11.38
C GLU A 259 -10.81 15.41 -12.17
N PHE A 260 -10.06 14.37 -11.80
CA PHE A 260 -8.90 13.92 -12.56
C PHE A 260 -9.27 13.55 -14.00
N GLU A 261 -10.37 12.81 -14.19
CA GLU A 261 -10.85 12.40 -15.51
C GLU A 261 -11.31 13.60 -16.35
N ARG A 262 -12.04 14.55 -15.75
CA ARG A 262 -12.41 15.81 -16.42
C ARG A 262 -11.20 16.63 -16.84
N TRP A 263 -10.22 16.77 -15.94
CA TRP A 263 -8.99 17.49 -16.24
C TRP A 263 -8.19 16.86 -17.39
N VAL A 264 -8.09 15.53 -17.41
CA VAL A 264 -7.44 14.79 -18.50
C VAL A 264 -8.23 14.91 -19.80
N ALA A 265 -9.56 14.81 -19.76
CA ALA A 265 -10.43 14.87 -20.94
C ALA A 265 -10.45 16.26 -21.60
N ASN A 266 -10.33 17.33 -20.81
CA ASN A 266 -10.39 18.70 -21.32
C ASN A 266 -9.14 19.11 -22.12
N GLY A 267 -8.04 18.34 -22.10
CA GLY A 267 -6.93 18.46 -23.05
C GLY A 267 -6.16 19.79 -23.07
N THR A 268 -6.59 20.82 -22.35
CA THR A 268 -5.96 22.13 -22.31
C THR A 268 -4.81 22.13 -21.30
N CYS A 269 -3.67 21.55 -21.68
CA CYS A 269 -2.36 21.86 -21.10
C CYS A 269 -1.85 23.27 -21.52
N SER A 270 -2.75 24.23 -21.72
CA SER A 270 -2.41 25.64 -21.83
C SER A 270 -2.84 26.29 -20.53
N ILE A 271 -1.85 26.81 -19.79
CA ILE A 271 -2.07 27.78 -18.72
C ILE A 271 -2.57 29.05 -19.40
N GLU A 272 -3.84 29.09 -19.79
CA GLU A 272 -4.53 30.37 -19.73
C GLU A 272 -4.77 30.60 -18.24
N PRO A 273 -4.17 31.66 -17.63
CA PRO A 273 -4.55 32.01 -16.29
C PRO A 273 -6.02 32.40 -16.40
N CYS A 274 -6.91 31.52 -15.97
CA CYS A 274 -8.33 31.81 -15.80
C CYS A 274 -8.47 32.84 -14.67
N LEU A 275 -8.03 34.06 -14.94
CA LEU A 275 -8.30 35.27 -14.19
C LEU A 275 -9.80 35.55 -14.36
N GLY A 276 -10.59 34.92 -13.51
CA GLY A 276 -11.99 35.26 -13.30
C GLY A 276 -12.97 34.41 -14.10
N GLN A 277 -13.34 33.25 -13.54
CA GLN A 277 -14.70 32.70 -13.41
C GLN A 277 -14.59 31.18 -13.23
N VAL A 278 -15.29 30.47 -12.35
CA VAL A 278 -16.23 30.76 -11.27
C VAL A 278 -16.41 29.37 -10.59
N TYR A 279 -16.43 29.33 -9.25
CA TYR A 279 -16.67 28.13 -8.42
C TYR A 279 -15.61 27.02 -8.49
N LEU A 280 -14.48 27.22 -7.82
CA LEU A 280 -13.74 26.10 -7.23
C LEU A 280 -14.69 25.45 -6.23
N ASP A 281 -15.06 24.19 -6.43
CA ASP A 281 -15.85 23.47 -5.45
C ASP A 281 -15.02 23.36 -4.16
N GLN A 282 -15.37 24.19 -3.16
CA GLN A 282 -14.74 24.25 -1.85
C GLN A 282 -14.41 22.85 -1.26
N PRO A 283 -15.29 21.83 -1.36
CA PRO A 283 -14.95 20.47 -0.95
C PRO A 283 -13.78 19.85 -1.71
N CYS A 284 -13.74 19.95 -3.05
CA CYS A 284 -12.68 19.34 -3.86
C CYS A 284 -11.31 19.95 -3.56
N GLN A 285 -11.25 21.28 -3.36
CA GLN A 285 -10.04 21.97 -2.94
C GLN A 285 -9.58 21.50 -1.55
N LYS A 286 -10.50 21.41 -0.58
CA LYS A 286 -10.18 20.90 0.76
C LYS A 286 -9.58 19.49 0.72
N TYR A 287 -10.15 18.60 -0.10
CA TYR A 287 -9.66 17.22 -0.22
C TYR A 287 -8.33 17.13 -0.97
N ALA A 288 -8.10 17.97 -1.99
CA ALA A 288 -6.82 18.04 -2.69
C ALA A 288 -5.69 18.51 -1.76
N ASP A 289 -5.94 19.55 -0.95
CA ASP A 289 -4.97 20.07 0.02
C ASP A 289 -4.71 19.06 1.16
N ALA A 290 -5.75 18.37 1.64
CA ALA A 290 -5.62 17.32 2.66
C ALA A 290 -4.81 16.11 2.13
N LEU A 291 -5.05 15.71 0.88
CA LEU A 291 -4.27 14.66 0.21
C LEU A 291 -2.80 15.08 0.06
N ALA A 292 -2.53 16.29 -0.43
CA ALA A 292 -1.16 16.78 -0.57
C ALA A 292 -0.44 16.86 0.78
N THR A 293 -1.12 17.30 1.83
CA THR A 293 -0.56 17.34 3.19
C THR A 293 -0.21 15.94 3.69
N SER A 294 -1.12 14.96 3.51
CA SER A 294 -0.88 13.57 3.92
C SER A 294 0.24 12.91 3.11
N ALA A 295 0.31 13.18 1.81
CA ALA A 295 1.40 12.75 0.94
C ALA A 295 2.76 13.33 1.38
N CYS A 296 2.79 14.61 1.76
CA CYS A 296 4.01 15.24 2.28
C CYS A 296 4.50 14.55 3.54
N ILE A 297 3.63 14.28 4.52
CA ILE A 297 4.01 13.56 5.74
C ILE A 297 4.51 12.15 5.40
N PHE A 298 3.83 11.44 4.50
CA PHE A 298 4.25 10.12 4.02
C PHE A 298 5.69 10.16 3.46
N PHE A 299 5.99 11.07 2.53
CA PHE A 299 7.33 11.14 1.94
C PHE A 299 8.39 11.68 2.89
N GLN A 300 8.04 12.52 3.87
CA GLN A 300 8.95 12.93 4.93
C GLN A 300 9.41 11.72 5.75
N ILE A 301 8.48 10.83 6.14
CA ILE A 301 8.80 9.59 6.86
C ILE A 301 9.69 8.69 5.98
N VAL A 302 9.34 8.51 4.69
CA VAL A 302 10.15 7.71 3.76
C VAL A 302 11.57 8.27 3.62
N CYS A 303 11.71 9.59 3.44
CA CYS A 303 13.03 10.23 3.32
C CYS A 303 13.86 10.02 4.59
N HIS A 304 13.28 10.25 5.77
CA HIS A 304 13.96 10.06 7.05
C HIS A 304 14.53 8.64 7.21
N TYR A 305 13.71 7.61 6.97
CA TYR A 305 14.15 6.22 7.11
C TYR A 305 15.11 5.76 6.02
N GLY A 306 15.07 6.38 4.85
CA GLY A 306 16.04 6.08 3.82
C GLY A 306 17.37 6.81 4.01
N GLU A 307 17.40 7.99 4.61
CA GLU A 307 18.66 8.64 5.03
C GLU A 307 19.39 7.80 6.10
N ILE A 308 18.65 7.14 6.99
CA ILE A 308 19.18 6.19 7.98
C ILE A 308 19.64 4.87 7.32
N GLY A 309 19.25 4.61 6.07
CA GLY A 309 19.57 3.37 5.38
C GLY A 309 18.67 2.18 5.78
N ALA A 310 17.51 2.44 6.41
CA ALA A 310 16.58 1.40 6.86
C ALA A 310 15.69 0.87 5.73
N LEU A 311 15.45 1.68 4.68
CA LEU A 311 14.61 1.29 3.54
C LEU A 311 15.15 0.09 2.76
N LYS A 312 16.44 -0.24 2.87
CA LYS A 312 17.01 -1.45 2.26
C LYS A 312 16.39 -2.75 2.78
N TYR A 313 15.76 -2.72 3.94
CA TYR A 313 15.05 -3.85 4.54
C TYR A 313 13.53 -3.79 4.35
N ALA A 314 13.03 -2.79 3.60
CA ALA A 314 11.61 -2.58 3.41
C ALA A 314 10.97 -3.80 2.70
N PRO A 315 9.80 -4.27 3.17
CA PRO A 315 9.04 -5.30 2.48
C PRO A 315 8.52 -4.78 1.13
N VAL A 316 8.31 -5.67 0.17
CA VAL A 316 7.81 -5.33 -1.18
C VAL A 316 6.47 -4.57 -1.14
N ARG A 317 5.61 -4.83 -0.15
CA ARG A 317 4.40 -4.04 0.04
C ARG A 317 4.69 -2.55 0.21
N LEU A 318 5.66 -2.18 1.05
CA LEU A 318 5.97 -0.77 1.29
C LEU A 318 6.41 -0.10 -0.02
N LEU A 319 7.11 -0.83 -0.88
CA LEU A 319 7.47 -0.38 -2.23
C LEU A 319 6.23 -0.10 -3.07
N ALA A 320 5.28 -1.03 -3.08
CA ALA A 320 4.02 -0.86 -3.80
C ALA A 320 3.22 0.34 -3.25
N ARG A 321 3.23 0.57 -1.92
CA ARG A 321 2.62 1.75 -1.29
C ARG A 321 3.30 3.04 -1.74
N ILE A 322 4.62 3.10 -1.69
CA ILE A 322 5.40 4.24 -2.17
C ILE A 322 5.06 4.52 -3.64
N ALA A 323 4.99 3.47 -4.46
CA ALA A 323 4.71 3.62 -5.88
C ALA A 323 3.30 4.17 -6.18
N SER A 324 2.30 3.59 -5.53
CA SER A 324 0.93 4.06 -5.61
C SER A 324 0.79 5.49 -5.06
N MET A 325 1.45 5.80 -3.95
CA MET A 325 1.41 7.13 -3.34
C MET A 325 2.04 8.18 -4.24
N ILE A 326 3.14 7.88 -4.94
CA ILE A 326 3.73 8.83 -5.89
C ILE A 326 2.81 9.06 -7.08
N THR A 327 2.17 8.00 -7.59
CA THR A 327 1.18 8.13 -8.67
C THR A 327 0.01 9.04 -8.26
N ILE A 328 -0.55 8.83 -7.07
CA ILE A 328 -1.61 9.66 -6.50
C ILE A 328 -1.12 11.10 -6.30
N PHE A 329 0.10 11.28 -5.79
CA PHE A 329 0.63 12.61 -5.50
C PHE A 329 0.87 13.41 -6.77
N ILE A 330 1.48 12.81 -7.81
CA ILE A 330 1.68 13.48 -9.11
C ILE A 330 0.35 13.88 -9.75
N LYS A 331 -0.69 13.03 -9.64
CA LYS A 331 -2.04 13.36 -10.13
C LYS A 331 -2.60 14.58 -9.42
N VAL A 332 -2.45 14.67 -8.10
CA VAL A 332 -2.91 15.84 -7.32
C VAL A 332 -2.12 17.09 -7.65
N LEU A 333 -0.80 17.00 -7.79
CA LEU A 333 0.03 18.13 -8.18
C LEU A 333 -0.33 18.69 -9.57
N ALA A 334 -0.93 17.86 -10.44
CA ALA A 334 -1.40 18.29 -11.76
C ALA A 334 -2.74 19.06 -11.72
N LEU A 335 -3.44 19.06 -10.59
CA LEU A 335 -4.66 19.82 -10.41
C LEU A 335 -4.35 21.28 -10.06
N PRO A 336 -5.00 22.26 -10.72
CA PRO A 336 -4.87 23.68 -10.37
C PRO A 336 -5.60 24.05 -9.06
N LEU A 337 -6.05 23.06 -8.29
CA LEU A 337 -6.84 23.24 -7.06
C LEU A 337 -5.98 23.46 -5.81
N LEU A 338 -4.67 23.22 -5.90
CA LEU A 338 -3.77 23.20 -4.75
C LEU A 338 -3.47 24.61 -4.22
N THR A 339 -3.58 24.75 -2.90
CA THR A 339 -3.06 25.93 -2.18
C THR A 339 -1.69 25.68 -1.56
N VAL A 340 -1.30 24.41 -1.46
CA VAL A 340 0.00 23.98 -0.95
C VAL A 340 1.11 24.35 -1.94
N ASP A 341 2.29 24.67 -1.41
CA ASP A 341 3.48 24.96 -2.21
C ASP A 341 3.93 23.74 -3.04
N VAL A 342 3.57 23.77 -4.32
CA VAL A 342 3.86 22.74 -5.32
C VAL A 342 5.37 22.55 -5.49
N GLU A 343 6.18 23.60 -5.36
CA GLU A 343 7.62 23.54 -5.56
C GLU A 343 8.28 22.71 -4.45
N ASN A 344 7.86 22.92 -3.20
CA ASN A 344 8.25 22.10 -2.06
C ASN A 344 7.79 20.64 -2.18
N CYS A 345 6.57 20.39 -2.65
CA CYS A 345 6.07 19.05 -2.91
C CYS A 345 6.92 18.28 -3.95
N LEU A 346 7.34 18.96 -5.02
CA LEU A 346 8.20 18.38 -6.05
C LEU A 346 9.62 18.14 -5.57
N LEU A 347 10.15 19.05 -4.73
CA LEU A 347 11.45 18.84 -4.08
C LEU A 347 11.42 17.58 -3.21
N LEU A 348 10.34 17.39 -2.46
CA LEU A 348 10.15 16.22 -1.61
C LEU A 348 10.08 14.92 -2.43
N LEU A 349 9.34 14.91 -3.54
CA LEU A 349 9.30 13.77 -4.48
C LEU A 349 10.69 13.43 -5.05
N ARG A 350 11.47 14.44 -5.43
CA ARG A 350 12.85 14.25 -5.92
C ARG A 350 13.76 13.69 -4.82
N ASN A 351 13.62 14.18 -3.59
CA ASN A 351 14.39 13.67 -2.47
C ASN A 351 14.02 12.22 -2.16
N ALA A 352 12.74 11.87 -2.19
CA ALA A 352 12.29 10.50 -2.08
C ALA A 352 12.94 9.63 -3.17
N GLY A 353 12.91 10.03 -4.44
CA GLY A 353 13.57 9.29 -5.53
C GLY A 353 15.08 9.07 -5.30
N LYS A 354 15.82 10.10 -4.88
CA LYS A 354 17.24 9.96 -4.53
C LYS A 354 17.47 8.96 -3.39
N VAL A 355 16.65 9.06 -2.35
CA VAL A 355 16.71 8.20 -1.17
C VAL A 355 16.42 6.74 -1.54
N LEU A 356 15.37 6.48 -2.32
CA LEU A 356 15.05 5.14 -2.83
C LEU A 356 16.22 4.56 -3.64
N ARG A 357 16.89 5.39 -4.46
CA ARG A 357 18.01 4.94 -5.31
C ARG A 357 19.23 4.57 -4.47
N SER A 358 19.53 5.36 -3.45
CA SER A 358 20.64 5.10 -2.52
C SER A 358 20.43 3.86 -1.63
N ASN A 359 19.17 3.45 -1.42
CA ASN A 359 18.79 2.30 -0.60
C ASN A 359 18.55 1.02 -1.41
N ALA A 360 18.70 1.06 -2.73
CA ALA A 360 18.59 -0.14 -3.57
C ALA A 360 19.72 -1.13 -3.19
N ALA A 361 19.33 -2.29 -2.66
CA ALA A 361 20.28 -3.33 -2.26
C ALA A 361 21.07 -3.89 -3.46
N ASP A 362 20.45 -3.90 -4.65
CA ASP A 362 21.06 -4.29 -5.91
C ASP A 362 20.43 -3.51 -7.10
N ARG A 363 21.07 -3.53 -8.26
CA ARG A 363 20.57 -2.94 -9.52
C ARG A 363 19.28 -3.61 -10.01
N LEU A 364 19.07 -4.87 -9.68
CA LEU A 364 17.84 -5.61 -9.98
C LEU A 364 16.71 -5.31 -8.98
N HIS A 365 17.01 -4.58 -7.90
CA HIS A 365 16.01 -4.22 -6.91
C HIS A 365 14.95 -3.30 -7.52
N VAL A 366 13.68 -3.53 -7.18
CA VAL A 366 12.51 -2.78 -7.69
C VAL A 366 12.69 -1.26 -7.55
N PHE A 367 13.39 -0.81 -6.48
CA PHE A 367 13.74 0.59 -6.28
C PHE A 367 14.51 1.22 -7.45
N ALA A 368 15.48 0.53 -8.05
CA ALA A 368 16.30 1.12 -9.11
C ALA A 368 15.45 1.45 -10.34
N GLN A 369 14.63 0.48 -10.77
CA GLN A 369 13.74 0.64 -11.92
C GLN A 369 12.61 1.64 -11.64
N TYR A 370 12.05 1.62 -10.42
CA TYR A 370 11.01 2.55 -10.03
C TYR A 370 11.51 4.01 -10.00
N ASN A 371 12.76 4.25 -9.62
CA ASN A 371 13.33 5.60 -9.66
C ASN A 371 13.45 6.16 -11.06
N ASP A 372 13.80 5.33 -12.05
CA ASP A 372 13.89 5.80 -13.43
C ASP A 372 12.50 6.19 -13.96
N PHE A 373 11.47 5.44 -13.58
CA PHE A 373 10.07 5.80 -13.80
C PHE A 373 9.70 7.13 -13.12
N LEU A 374 10.06 7.32 -11.85
CA LEU A 374 9.80 8.56 -11.10
C LEU A 374 10.47 9.77 -11.74
N ASP A 375 11.75 9.66 -12.08
CA ASP A 375 12.51 10.73 -12.72
C ASP A 375 11.87 11.12 -14.06
N ALA A 376 11.41 10.14 -14.84
CA ALA A 376 10.69 10.39 -16.09
C ALA A 376 9.35 11.13 -15.88
N HIS A 377 8.54 10.70 -14.90
CA HIS A 377 7.24 11.31 -14.63
C HIS A 377 7.35 12.71 -14.01
N VAL A 378 8.29 12.92 -13.08
CA VAL A 378 8.56 14.25 -12.51
C VAL A 378 9.12 15.20 -13.58
N GLY A 379 9.99 14.71 -14.46
CA GLY A 379 10.52 15.48 -15.59
C GLY A 379 9.45 15.86 -16.61
N GLU A 380 8.53 14.96 -16.92
CA GLU A 380 7.37 15.26 -17.78
C GLU A 380 6.43 16.27 -17.13
N PHE A 381 6.14 16.10 -15.84
CA PHE A 381 5.33 17.05 -15.08
C PHE A 381 5.92 18.46 -15.15
N GLN A 382 7.22 18.60 -14.90
CA GLN A 382 7.93 19.88 -14.98
C GLN A 382 7.85 20.51 -16.37
N ARG A 383 8.03 19.71 -17.42
CA ARG A 383 7.95 20.20 -18.80
C ARG A 383 6.55 20.68 -19.17
N ARG A 384 5.51 19.99 -18.69
CA ARG A 384 4.11 20.30 -19.01
C ARG A 384 3.53 21.43 -18.17
N PHE A 385 3.88 21.50 -16.89
CA PHE A 385 3.14 22.34 -15.93
C PHE A 385 3.97 23.47 -15.31
N MET A 386 5.31 23.44 -15.41
CA MET A 386 6.18 24.49 -14.85
C MET A 386 7.02 25.25 -15.89
N ARG A 387 6.88 24.95 -17.18
CA ARG A 387 7.45 25.84 -18.21
C ARG A 387 6.63 27.13 -18.27
N VAL A 388 7.13 28.16 -17.58
CA VAL A 388 6.85 29.56 -17.89
C VAL A 388 7.23 29.80 -19.36
N PRO A 389 6.38 30.44 -20.18
CA PRO A 389 6.77 30.85 -21.51
C PRO A 389 7.98 31.78 -21.38
N SER A 390 9.10 31.36 -21.94
CA SER A 390 10.31 32.19 -22.03
C SER A 390 10.14 33.21 -23.16
N GLU A 391 9.10 34.05 -23.12
CA GLU A 391 8.90 35.13 -24.09
C GLU A 391 8.16 36.32 -23.44
N LEU A 392 8.93 37.28 -22.88
CA LEU A 392 9.04 38.68 -23.34
C LEU A 392 9.79 39.55 -22.32
#